data_AF-A0A9X9LFU7-F1
#
_entry.id   AF-A0A9X9LFU7-F1
#
_cell.length_a   1.000
_cell.length_b   1.000
_cell.length_c   1.000
_cell.angle_alpha   90.00
_cell.angle_beta   90.00
_cell.angle_gamma   90.00
#
_symmetry.space_group_name_H-M   'P 1'
#
loop_
_entity.id
_entity.type
_entity.pdbx_description
1 polymer ?
#
loop_
_entity_poly.entity_id
_entity_poly.type
_entity_poly.pdbx_seq_one_letter_code
_entity_poly.pdbx_strand_id
1 'polypeptide(L)'
;VLVDVLEKTELDVVGGSVLGNAFQFKLLLEKSQNGDCLHRRPGSFRPLDGFPRCVVTSGVVNFFLAHTERLQRVGFDPRLQRVAHSEFFIDGLGSLLVGSCPEVIIGHQARSPVTDPELAALEKTYSAFRTNTKEQVQFKL
;
A
#
# COMPACT_ATOMS: atom_id res chain seq x y z
N VAL A 1 11.59 -14.59 1.98
CA VAL A 1 11.61 -13.54 3.02
C VAL A 1 10.20 -13.13 3.40
N LEU A 2 9.40 -12.53 2.51
CA LEU A 2 8.05 -12.05 2.87
C LEU A 2 7.11 -13.16 3.37
N VAL A 3 7.10 -14.33 2.72
CA VAL A 3 6.32 -15.50 3.19
C VAL A 3 6.76 -15.92 4.59
N ASP A 4 8.07 -16.09 4.82
CA ASP A 4 8.63 -16.47 6.11
C ASP A 4 8.29 -15.47 7.23
N VAL A 5 8.22 -14.17 6.90
CA VAL A 5 7.78 -13.13 7.83
C VAL A 5 6.30 -13.31 8.21
N LEU A 6 5.41 -13.53 7.24
CA LEU A 6 3.99 -13.76 7.54
C LEU A 6 3.77 -15.05 8.32
N GLU A 7 4.48 -16.12 8.00
CA GLU A 7 4.30 -17.43 8.65
C GLU A 7 4.83 -17.47 10.09
N LYS A 8 5.81 -16.62 10.44
CA LYS A 8 6.47 -16.63 11.76
C LYS A 8 6.18 -15.39 12.61
N THR A 9 5.26 -14.54 12.18
CA THR A 9 4.85 -13.35 12.94
C THR A 9 3.34 -13.20 12.90
N GLU A 10 2.80 -12.32 13.74
CA GLU A 10 1.37 -11.99 13.76
C GLU A 10 0.99 -10.93 12.70
N LEU A 11 1.89 -10.63 11.74
CA LEU A 11 1.60 -9.64 10.70
C LEU A 11 0.52 -10.17 9.74
N ASP A 12 -0.47 -9.33 9.45
CA ASP A 12 -1.50 -9.63 8.45
C ASP A 12 -1.04 -9.26 7.03
N VAL A 13 -0.16 -8.25 6.92
CA VAL A 13 0.35 -7.70 5.67
C VAL A 13 1.85 -7.43 5.79
N VAL A 14 2.64 -7.80 4.79
CA VAL A 14 4.06 -7.44 4.69
C VAL A 14 4.44 -6.96 3.29
N GLY A 15 5.06 -5.79 3.20
CA GLY A 15 5.51 -5.19 1.95
C GLY A 15 7.03 -5.14 1.78
N GLY A 16 7.48 -4.99 0.54
CA GLY A 16 8.87 -4.70 0.19
C GLY A 16 9.11 -3.22 -0.14
N SER A 17 10.04 -2.98 -1.06
CA SER A 17 10.22 -1.68 -1.73
C SER A 17 10.16 -1.83 -3.25
N VAL A 18 9.76 -0.75 -3.93
CA VAL A 18 9.73 -0.70 -5.40
C VAL A 18 10.76 0.31 -5.87
N LEU A 19 11.79 -0.15 -6.58
CA LEU A 19 12.94 0.67 -6.99
C LEU A 19 13.56 1.42 -5.80
N GLY A 20 13.61 0.78 -4.63
CA GLY A 20 14.12 1.35 -3.38
C GLY A 20 13.13 2.22 -2.60
N ASN A 21 11.95 2.53 -3.14
CA ASN A 21 10.90 3.25 -2.42
C ASN A 21 10.02 2.30 -1.61
N ALA A 22 10.11 2.37 -0.27
CA ALA A 22 9.33 1.54 0.64
C ALA A 22 7.92 2.09 0.95
N PHE A 23 7.67 3.39 0.70
CA PHE A 23 6.39 4.07 0.98
C PHE A 23 5.84 3.81 2.40
N GLN A 24 6.71 3.83 3.41
CA GLN A 24 6.30 3.56 4.80
C GLN A 24 5.73 4.81 5.46
N PHE A 25 4.65 4.64 6.22
CA PHE A 25 4.08 5.69 7.04
C PHE A 25 3.44 5.13 8.31
N LYS A 26 3.38 5.99 9.34
CA LYS A 26 2.65 5.81 10.58
C LYS A 26 1.33 6.58 10.53
N LEU A 27 0.28 5.94 11.00
CA LEU A 27 -0.98 6.56 11.38
C LEU A 27 -1.01 6.68 12.90
N LEU A 28 -1.20 7.90 13.41
CA LEU A 28 -1.21 8.19 14.84
C LEU A 28 -2.54 8.84 15.20
N LEU A 29 -3.30 8.19 16.09
CA LEU A 29 -4.57 8.72 16.57
C LEU A 29 -4.33 9.67 17.74
N GLU A 30 -4.75 10.92 17.59
CA GLU A 30 -4.82 11.90 18.65
C GLU A 30 -6.27 12.00 19.12
N LYS A 31 -6.52 11.64 20.38
CA LYS A 31 -7.86 11.71 20.97
C LYS A 31 -8.17 13.12 21.45
N SER A 32 -9.38 13.61 21.16
CA SER A 32 -9.82 14.91 21.65
C SER A 32 -11.30 14.91 22.04
N GLN A 33 -11.72 15.91 22.82
CA GLN A 33 -13.13 16.05 23.21
C GLN A 33 -14.07 16.36 22.04
N ASN A 34 -13.55 16.93 20.95
CA ASN A 34 -14.34 17.38 19.80
C ASN A 34 -14.22 16.43 18.58
N GLY A 35 -13.70 15.22 18.80
CA GLY A 35 -13.42 14.25 17.75
C GLY A 35 -11.92 13.92 17.68
N ASP A 36 -11.61 12.71 17.22
CA ASP A 36 -10.24 12.24 17.13
C ASP A 36 -9.61 12.67 15.80
N CYS A 37 -8.32 13.00 15.83
CA CYS A 37 -7.52 13.38 14.67
C CYS A 37 -6.57 12.25 14.28
N LEU A 38 -6.55 11.86 13.00
CA LEU A 38 -5.62 10.87 12.48
C LEU A 38 -4.44 11.54 11.76
N HIS A 39 -3.25 11.40 12.33
CA HIS A 39 -2.03 11.98 11.76
C HIS A 39 -1.25 10.97 10.93
N ARG A 40 -1.02 11.27 9.66
CA ARG A 40 -0.05 10.54 8.84
C ARG A 40 1.35 11.13 8.98
N ARG A 41 2.35 10.29 9.23
CA ARG A 41 3.77 10.68 9.29
C ARG A 41 4.63 9.66 8.52
N PRO A 42 5.63 10.07 7.74
CA PRO A 42 6.55 9.13 7.10
C PRO A 42 7.30 8.25 8.13
N GLY A 43 7.68 7.05 7.71
CA GLY A 43 8.53 6.13 8.49
C GLY A 43 7.78 4.98 9.17
N SER A 44 8.40 4.38 10.17
CA SER A 44 7.93 3.18 10.87
C SER A 44 7.89 3.38 12.39
N PHE A 45 7.32 2.39 13.10
CA PHE A 45 7.20 2.40 14.56
C PHE A 45 8.44 1.80 15.25
N ARG A 46 8.74 0.54 14.94
CA ARG A 46 9.84 -0.22 15.56
C ARG A 46 10.32 -1.34 14.62
N PRO A 47 11.55 -1.86 14.80
CA PRO A 47 11.97 -3.12 14.17
C PRO A 47 11.01 -4.27 14.51
N LEU A 48 10.88 -5.21 13.59
CA LEU A 48 10.08 -6.42 13.76
C LEU A 48 10.91 -7.49 14.49
N ASP A 49 10.34 -8.04 15.57
CA ASP A 49 11.01 -9.07 16.37
C ASP A 49 11.26 -10.33 15.50
N GLY A 50 12.45 -10.92 15.61
CA GLY A 50 12.88 -12.05 14.78
C GLY A 50 13.30 -11.70 13.35
N PHE A 51 12.95 -10.51 12.86
CA PHE A 51 13.27 -10.04 11.50
C PHE A 51 13.84 -8.61 11.53
N PRO A 52 15.11 -8.41 11.93
CA PRO A 52 15.68 -7.09 12.22
C PRO A 52 15.78 -6.16 11.00
N ARG A 53 15.64 -6.70 9.79
CA ARG A 53 15.64 -5.96 8.52
C ARG A 53 14.21 -5.56 8.07
N CYS A 54 13.23 -5.84 8.91
CA CYS A 54 11.84 -5.47 8.73
C CYS A 54 11.38 -4.58 9.91
N VAL A 55 10.31 -3.82 9.68
CA VAL A 55 9.75 -2.86 10.63
C VAL A 55 8.23 -2.95 10.67
N VAL A 56 7.64 -2.63 11.81
CA VAL A 56 6.19 -2.42 11.95
C VAL A 56 5.83 -1.02 11.45
N THR A 57 4.81 -0.92 10.61
CA THR A 57 4.35 0.32 9.95
C THR A 57 2.82 0.35 9.88
N SER A 58 2.21 1.45 9.43
CA SER A 58 0.77 1.48 9.13
C SER A 58 0.46 1.22 7.67
N GLY A 59 1.41 1.45 6.77
CA GLY A 59 1.26 1.14 5.36
C GLY A 59 2.58 0.89 4.65
N VAL A 60 2.47 0.28 3.47
CA VAL A 60 3.58 -0.11 2.60
C VAL A 60 3.30 0.28 1.15
N VAL A 61 4.32 0.22 0.30
CA VAL A 61 4.20 0.41 -1.14
C VAL A 61 3.23 -0.59 -1.77
N ASN A 62 2.78 -0.34 -3.01
CA ASN A 62 1.86 -1.19 -3.78
C ASN A 62 2.49 -2.52 -4.26
N PHE A 63 3.24 -3.18 -3.38
CA PHE A 63 3.82 -4.50 -3.50
C PHE A 63 3.88 -5.12 -2.10
N PHE A 64 2.96 -6.04 -1.82
CA PHE A 64 2.83 -6.70 -0.52
C PHE A 64 2.24 -8.10 -0.64
N LEU A 65 2.53 -8.95 0.34
CA LEU A 65 1.80 -10.18 0.62
C LEU A 65 0.92 -9.97 1.85
N ALA A 66 -0.17 -10.71 1.94
CA ALA A 66 -1.07 -10.65 3.08
C ALA A 66 -1.91 -11.93 3.20
N HIS A 67 -2.41 -12.19 4.41
CA HIS A 67 -3.41 -13.23 4.64
C HIS A 67 -4.73 -12.84 3.96
N THR A 68 -5.20 -13.66 3.01
CA THR A 68 -6.39 -13.36 2.21
C THR A 68 -7.64 -13.11 3.06
N GLU A 69 -7.84 -13.90 4.12
CA GLU A 69 -8.98 -13.73 5.03
C GLU A 69 -8.96 -12.40 5.80
N ARG A 70 -7.79 -11.80 6.01
CA ARG A 70 -7.62 -10.51 6.71
C ARG A 70 -7.87 -9.36 5.75
N LEU A 71 -7.30 -9.47 4.55
CA LEU A 71 -7.53 -8.55 3.44
C LEU A 71 -9.02 -8.40 3.11
N GLN A 72 -9.74 -9.52 3.03
CA GLN A 72 -11.16 -9.54 2.67
C GLN A 72 -12.07 -8.85 3.69
N ARG A 73 -11.66 -8.79 4.97
CA ARG A 73 -12.43 -8.10 6.02
C ARG A 73 -12.37 -6.57 5.90
N VAL A 74 -11.27 -6.05 5.35
CA VAL A 74 -11.11 -4.63 5.06
C VAL A 74 -11.76 -4.30 3.71
N GLY A 75 -11.47 -5.12 2.70
CA GLY A 75 -11.91 -4.90 1.33
C GLY A 75 -11.06 -3.84 0.61
N PHE A 76 -11.24 -3.77 -0.71
CA PHE A 76 -10.64 -2.73 -1.54
C PHE A 76 -11.70 -1.74 -1.99
N ASP A 77 -11.26 -0.60 -2.54
CA ASP A 77 -12.16 0.34 -3.21
C ASP A 77 -13.07 -0.41 -4.20
N PRO A 78 -14.41 -0.30 -4.07
CA PRO A 78 -15.35 -1.07 -4.87
C PRO A 78 -15.32 -0.72 -6.36
N ARG A 79 -14.74 0.43 -6.71
CA ARG A 79 -14.51 0.88 -8.09
C ARG A 79 -13.09 0.55 -8.58
N LEU A 80 -12.28 -0.10 -7.73
CA LEU A 80 -10.87 -0.44 -7.94
C LEU A 80 -10.05 0.77 -8.41
N GLN A 81 -10.34 1.95 -7.85
CA GLN A 81 -9.63 3.18 -8.19
C GLN A 81 -8.17 3.14 -7.72
N ARG A 82 -7.26 3.62 -8.56
CA ARG A 82 -5.81 3.59 -8.29
C ARG A 82 -5.35 4.65 -7.27
N VAL A 83 -6.27 5.44 -6.71
CA VAL A 83 -6.00 6.43 -5.65
C VAL A 83 -6.17 5.87 -4.24
N ALA A 84 -6.87 4.75 -4.08
CA ALA A 84 -7.33 4.21 -2.80
C ALA A 84 -6.28 3.40 -2.02
N HIS A 85 -5.01 3.41 -2.45
CA HIS A 85 -3.99 2.57 -1.82
C HIS A 85 -3.74 2.94 -0.35
N SER A 86 -3.77 4.24 -0.01
CA SER A 86 -3.66 4.67 1.39
C SER A 86 -4.95 4.46 2.18
N GLU A 87 -6.11 4.63 1.54
CA GLU A 87 -7.44 4.38 2.12
C GLU A 87 -7.54 2.95 2.65
N PHE A 88 -7.08 1.95 1.88
CA PHE A 88 -7.03 0.55 2.34
C PHE A 88 -6.37 0.36 3.72
N PHE A 89 -5.24 1.04 3.98
CA PHE A 89 -4.55 0.95 5.26
C PHE A 89 -5.21 1.77 6.37
N ILE A 90 -5.94 2.83 6.01
CA ILE A 90 -6.73 3.63 6.95
C ILE A 90 -7.97 2.84 7.38
N ASP A 91 -8.68 2.21 6.44
CA ASP A 91 -9.84 1.36 6.72
C ASP A 91 -9.45 0.10 7.52
N GLY A 92 -8.24 -0.41 7.29
CA GLY A 92 -7.65 -1.50 8.07
C GLY A 92 -7.08 -1.09 9.42
N LEU A 93 -7.12 0.19 9.81
CA LEU A 93 -6.52 0.65 11.06
C LEU A 93 -7.18 -0.02 12.27
N GLY A 94 -6.34 -0.65 13.10
CA GLY A 94 -6.80 -1.42 14.27
C GLY A 94 -7.27 -2.84 13.94
N SER A 95 -7.35 -3.22 12.66
CA SER A 95 -7.73 -4.56 12.20
C SER A 95 -6.60 -5.30 11.48
N LEU A 96 -5.64 -4.58 10.91
CA LEU A 96 -4.46 -5.13 10.24
C LEU A 96 -3.18 -4.79 11.00
N LEU A 97 -2.34 -5.79 11.23
CA LEU A 97 -0.95 -5.61 11.63
C LEU A 97 -0.05 -5.61 10.38
N VAL A 98 0.61 -4.48 10.13
CA VAL A 98 1.35 -4.25 8.88
C VAL A 98 2.85 -4.17 9.15
N GLY A 99 3.63 -4.90 8.37
CA GLY A 99 5.09 -4.83 8.35
C GLY A 99 5.65 -4.46 7.00
N SER A 100 6.92 -4.04 7.00
CA SER A 100 7.66 -3.73 5.80
C SER A 100 9.09 -4.24 5.91
N CYS A 101 9.60 -4.86 4.84
CA CYS A 101 10.97 -5.34 4.70
C CYS A 101 11.64 -4.62 3.51
N PRO A 102 12.20 -3.41 3.72
CA PRO A 102 12.69 -2.54 2.62
C PRO A 102 13.74 -3.16 1.71
N GLU A 103 14.51 -4.12 2.23
CA GLU A 103 15.55 -4.83 1.48
C GLU A 103 15.01 -5.85 0.47
N VAL A 104 13.72 -6.18 0.54
CA VAL A 104 13.06 -6.94 -0.53
C VAL A 104 12.66 -5.95 -1.62
N ILE A 105 13.51 -5.80 -2.62
CA ILE A 105 13.35 -4.80 -3.68
C ILE A 105 12.81 -5.47 -4.94
N ILE A 106 11.75 -4.90 -5.52
CA ILE A 106 11.29 -5.22 -6.87
C ILE A 106 11.42 -4.02 -7.81
N GLY A 107 11.40 -4.28 -9.12
CA GLY A 107 11.35 -3.25 -10.15
C GLY A 107 10.04 -3.28 -10.94
N HIS A 108 9.79 -2.22 -11.70
CA HIS A 108 8.77 -2.24 -12.73
C HIS A 108 9.37 -2.77 -14.03
N GLN A 109 8.58 -3.53 -14.79
CA GLN A 109 8.92 -3.81 -16.19
C GLN A 109 8.93 -2.50 -16.98
N ALA A 110 10.00 -2.25 -17.74
CA ALA A 110 10.08 -1.08 -18.61
C ALA A 110 8.97 -1.13 -19.66
N ARG A 111 8.29 -0.01 -19.88
CA ARG A 111 7.32 0.14 -20.98
C ARG A 111 8.07 0.51 -22.25
N SER A 112 7.95 -0.34 -23.27
CA SER A 112 8.42 0.01 -24.62
C SER A 112 7.37 0.89 -25.30
N PRO A 113 7.77 1.86 -26.14
CA PRO A 113 6.82 2.60 -26.96
C PRO A 113 6.04 1.63 -27.84
N VAL A 114 4.72 1.77 -27.87
CA VAL A 114 3.88 1.00 -28.79
C VAL A 114 4.10 1.50 -30.22
N THR A 115 4.57 0.62 -31.09
CA THR A 115 4.81 0.92 -32.51
C THR A 115 3.59 0.63 -33.38
N ASP A 116 2.68 -0.24 -32.91
CA ASP A 116 1.46 -0.59 -33.61
C ASP A 116 0.37 0.49 -33.42
N PRO A 117 -0.16 1.09 -34.50
CA PRO A 117 -1.13 2.19 -34.39
C PRO A 117 -2.44 1.81 -33.68
N GLU A 118 -2.93 0.59 -33.86
CA GLU A 118 -4.18 0.12 -33.25
C GLU A 118 -4.00 -0.06 -31.75
N LEU A 119 -2.90 -0.69 -31.34
CA LEU A 119 -2.53 -0.85 -29.94
C LEU A 119 -2.27 0.51 -29.28
N ALA A 120 -1.69 1.48 -29.98
CA ALA A 120 -1.50 2.84 -29.45
C ALA A 120 -2.83 3.55 -29.20
N ALA A 121 -3.81 3.40 -30.10
CA ALA A 121 -5.16 3.93 -29.92
C ALA A 121 -5.88 3.26 -28.74
N LEU A 122 -5.70 1.94 -28.58
CA LEU A 122 -6.24 1.17 -27.46
C LEU A 122 -5.63 1.63 -26.13
N GLU A 123 -4.30 1.79 -26.06
CA GLU A 123 -3.62 2.30 -24.86
C GLU A 123 -4.09 3.71 -24.49
N LYS A 124 -4.27 4.59 -25.49
CA LYS A 124 -4.81 5.94 -25.26
C LYS A 124 -6.20 5.88 -24.64
N THR A 125 -7.08 5.05 -25.19
CA THR A 125 -8.44 4.84 -24.65
C THR A 125 -8.38 4.28 -23.23
N TYR A 126 -7.57 3.25 -23.01
CA TYR A 126 -7.41 2.61 -21.71
C TYR A 126 -6.82 3.56 -20.65
N SER A 127 -5.95 4.48 -21.06
CA SER A 127 -5.34 5.48 -20.16
C SER A 127 -6.37 6.40 -19.51
N ALA A 128 -7.48 6.69 -20.18
CA ALA A 128 -8.56 7.52 -19.63
C ALA A 128 -9.23 6.87 -18.40
N PHE A 129 -9.29 5.54 -18.37
CA PHE A 129 -9.83 4.79 -17.21
C PHE A 129 -8.80 4.56 -16.11
N ARG A 130 -7.51 4.66 -16.42
CA ARG A 130 -6.40 4.42 -15.48
C ARG A 130 -5.81 5.67 -14.85
N THR A 131 -6.05 6.84 -15.45
CA THR A 131 -5.48 8.11 -15.00
C THR A 131 -6.39 8.70 -13.95
N ASN A 132 -5.81 8.93 -12.76
CA ASN A 132 -6.56 9.49 -11.65
C ASN A 132 -6.91 10.96 -11.90
N THR A 133 -8.15 11.37 -11.60
CA THR A 133 -8.52 12.79 -11.60
C THR A 133 -8.20 13.44 -10.25
N LYS A 134 -8.11 14.77 -10.21
CA LYS A 134 -7.83 15.49 -8.95
C LYS A 134 -8.94 15.29 -7.92
N GLU A 135 -10.18 15.24 -8.39
CA GLU A 135 -11.37 15.06 -7.57
C GLU A 135 -11.37 13.67 -6.94
N GLN A 136 -10.96 12.63 -7.68
CA GLN A 136 -10.79 11.29 -7.13
C GLN A 136 -9.71 11.23 -6.05
N VAL A 137 -8.58 11.91 -6.28
CA VAL A 137 -7.49 11.98 -5.29
C VAL A 137 -7.96 12.68 -4.02
N GLN A 138 -8.63 13.83 -4.14
CA GLN A 138 -9.14 14.62 -3.00
C GLN A 138 -10.26 13.91 -2.24
N PHE A 139 -11.08 13.12 -2.92
CA PHE A 139 -12.14 12.37 -2.26
C PHE A 139 -11.60 11.24 -1.38
N LYS A 140 -10.43 10.68 -1.73
CA LYS A 140 -9.84 9.50 -1.08
C LYS A 140 -8.74 9.80 -0.08
N LEU A 141 -8.30 11.04 0.05
CA LEU A 141 -7.18 11.49 0.90
C LEU A 141 -7.55 12.72 1.70
#